data_AF-A0AAV9QAK0-F1
#
_entry.id   AF-A0AAV9QAK0-F1
#
_cell.length_a   1.000
_cell.length_b   1.000
_cell.length_c   1.000
_cell.angle_alpha   90.00
_cell.angle_beta   90.00
_cell.angle_gamma   90.00
#
_symmetry.space_group_name_H-M   'P 1'
#
loop_
_entity.id
_entity.type
_entity.pdbx_description
1 polymer ?
#
loop_
_entity_poly.entity_id
_entity_poly.type
_entity_poly.pdbx_seq_one_letter_code
_entity_poly.pdbx_strand_id
1 'polypeptide(L)'
;MPIYHIVLFKLKQGITPGQISEFVGAAKSMVGKIPGLLSLESNVPHHSTAHRGQGFNMGLVAVLEKADDIKVYAEHPAHIECVAGLSSILILIPRNHPAHIECVAGLSSILILIPIPGSDLF
;
A
#
# COMPACT_ATOMS: atom_id res chain seq x y z
N MET A 1 16.99 -10.12 -1.87
CA MET A 1 16.14 -10.33 -0.68
C MET A 1 14.88 -9.56 -0.93
N PRO A 2 13.71 -10.20 -0.90
CA PRO A 2 12.46 -9.55 -1.22
C PRO A 2 12.15 -8.43 -0.22
N ILE A 3 11.58 -7.34 -0.70
CA ILE A 3 11.19 -6.17 0.09
C ILE A 3 9.67 -6.11 0.20
N TYR A 4 9.17 -5.98 1.42
CA TYR A 4 7.76 -5.76 1.68
C TYR A 4 7.49 -4.25 1.75
N HIS A 5 6.73 -3.73 0.79
CA HIS A 5 6.23 -2.37 0.77
C HIS A 5 4.80 -2.37 1.34
N ILE A 6 4.66 -1.92 2.58
CA ILE A 6 3.39 -1.94 3.32
C ILE A 6 2.85 -0.52 3.44
N VAL A 7 1.56 -0.33 3.17
CA VAL A 7 0.89 0.97 3.30
C VAL A 7 -0.44 0.78 4.02
N LEU A 8 -0.67 1.53 5.09
CA LEU A 8 -1.93 1.57 5.83
C LEU A 8 -2.57 2.95 5.65
N PHE A 9 -3.86 3.01 5.34
CA PHE A 9 -4.52 4.27 5.02
C PHE A 9 -5.99 4.34 5.47
N LYS A 10 -6.57 5.55 5.38
CA LYS A 10 -7.89 5.91 5.94
C LYS A 10 -8.87 6.30 4.83
N LEU A 11 -9.77 5.38 4.47
CA LEU A 11 -10.87 5.60 3.52
C LEU A 11 -11.81 6.70 4.02
N LYS A 12 -12.35 7.50 3.09
CA LYS A 12 -13.40 8.49 3.35
C LYS A 12 -14.66 7.80 3.91
N GLN A 13 -15.48 8.56 4.63
CA GLN A 13 -16.83 8.11 4.99
C GLN A 13 -17.69 7.99 3.71
N GLY A 14 -18.51 6.94 3.63
CA GLY A 14 -19.41 6.69 2.51
C GLY A 14 -18.80 5.95 1.31
N ILE A 15 -17.55 5.48 1.39
CA ILE A 15 -16.96 4.61 0.35
C ILE A 15 -17.72 3.29 0.29
N THR A 16 -18.10 2.90 -0.94
CA THR A 16 -18.85 1.67 -1.21
C THR A 16 -17.92 0.45 -1.35
N PRO A 17 -18.41 -0.78 -1.07
CA PRO A 17 -17.64 -2.00 -1.34
C PRO A 17 -17.20 -2.13 -2.80
N GLY A 18 -17.99 -1.60 -3.75
CA GLY A 18 -17.64 -1.59 -5.17
C GLY A 18 -16.36 -0.80 -5.46
N GLN A 19 -16.25 0.42 -4.91
CA GLN A 19 -15.04 1.26 -5.06
C GLN A 19 -13.81 0.61 -4.42
N ILE A 20 -13.99 -0.11 -3.30
CA ILE A 20 -12.91 -0.89 -2.68
C ILE A 20 -12.49 -2.03 -3.63
N SER A 21 -13.44 -2.79 -4.19
CA SER A 21 -13.12 -3.88 -5.12
C SER A 21 -12.47 -3.40 -6.42
N GLU A 22 -12.87 -2.24 -6.92
CA GLU A 22 -12.30 -1.61 -8.12
C GLU A 22 -10.84 -1.21 -7.87
N PHE A 23 -10.56 -0.55 -6.74
CA PHE A 23 -9.19 -0.22 -6.34
C PHE A 23 -8.33 -1.48 -6.13
N VAL A 24 -8.83 -2.50 -5.43
CA VAL A 24 -8.10 -3.76 -5.22
C VAL A 24 -7.83 -4.47 -6.56
N GLY A 25 -8.79 -4.46 -7.49
CA GLY A 25 -8.61 -4.99 -8.84
C GLY A 25 -7.55 -4.22 -9.64
N ALA A 26 -7.61 -2.89 -9.62
CA ALA A 26 -6.63 -2.03 -10.26
C ALA A 26 -5.21 -2.28 -9.71
N ALA A 27 -5.06 -2.34 -8.39
CA ALA A 27 -3.79 -2.57 -7.71
C ALA A 27 -3.22 -3.97 -8.01
N LYS A 28 -4.06 -5.02 -7.98
CA LYS A 28 -3.66 -6.38 -8.41
C LYS A 28 -3.25 -6.43 -9.88
N SER A 29 -3.88 -5.64 -10.74
CA SER A 29 -3.55 -5.60 -12.17
C SER A 29 -2.14 -5.05 -12.49
N MET A 30 -1.43 -4.51 -11.50
CA MET A 30 -0.04 -4.06 -11.64
C MET A 30 0.97 -5.21 -11.59
N VAL A 31 0.62 -6.33 -10.95
CA VAL A 31 1.47 -7.52 -10.88
C VAL A 31 1.69 -8.06 -12.30
N GLY A 32 2.95 -8.28 -12.67
CA GLY A 32 3.34 -8.65 -14.04
C GLY A 32 3.40 -7.49 -15.05
N LYS A 33 2.93 -6.28 -14.71
CA LYS A 33 3.19 -5.06 -15.50
C LYS A 33 4.44 -4.33 -15.02
N ILE A 34 4.63 -4.25 -13.70
CA ILE A 34 5.76 -3.55 -13.08
C ILE A 34 6.94 -4.53 -12.92
N PRO A 35 8.13 -4.25 -13.47
CA PRO A 35 9.33 -5.06 -13.22
C PRO A 35 9.66 -5.13 -11.73
N GLY A 36 10.00 -6.33 -11.24
CA GLY A 36 10.34 -6.55 -9.84
C GLY A 36 9.16 -6.62 -8.85
N LEU A 37 7.92 -6.35 -9.27
CA LEU A 37 6.72 -6.55 -8.44
C LEU A 37 6.26 -8.02 -8.49
N LEU A 38 6.56 -8.77 -7.42
CA LEU A 38 6.25 -10.19 -7.28
C LEU A 38 4.78 -10.45 -6.93
N SER A 39 4.21 -9.64 -6.03
CA SER A 39 2.80 -9.70 -5.68
C SER A 39 2.30 -8.38 -5.10
N LEU A 40 0.99 -8.17 -5.15
CA LEU A 40 0.33 -7.04 -4.50
C LEU A 40 -1.04 -7.49 -3.98
N GLU A 41 -1.23 -7.39 -2.67
CA GLU A 41 -2.50 -7.64 -2.00
C GLU A 41 -2.97 -6.38 -1.29
N SER A 42 -4.27 -6.09 -1.35
CA SER A 42 -4.87 -4.97 -0.63
C SER A 42 -6.30 -5.31 -0.24
N ASN A 43 -6.68 -4.94 0.99
CA ASN A 43 -8.04 -5.18 1.51
C ASN A 43 -8.31 -4.34 2.78
N VAL A 44 -9.56 -4.32 3.22
CA VAL A 44 -9.97 -3.86 4.55
C VAL A 44 -9.53 -4.86 5.64
N PRO A 45 -9.26 -4.42 6.88
CA PRO A 45 -8.96 -5.33 7.98
C PRO A 45 -10.19 -6.19 8.31
N HIS A 46 -9.94 -7.45 8.67
CA HIS A 46 -11.01 -8.37 9.08
C HIS A 46 -11.75 -7.85 10.32
N HIS A 47 -13.06 -8.08 10.41
CA HIS A 47 -13.90 -7.51 11.48
C HIS A 47 -13.40 -7.82 12.90
N SER A 48 -12.83 -9.02 13.14
CA SER A 48 -12.27 -9.38 14.45
C SER A 48 -11.01 -8.58 14.83
N THR A 49 -10.26 -8.06 13.87
CA THR A 49 -9.02 -7.29 14.10
C THR A 49 -9.17 -5.79 13.78
N ALA A 50 -10.28 -5.35 13.20
CA ALA A 50 -10.53 -3.96 12.83
C ALA A 50 -10.34 -2.96 14.00
N HIS A 51 -10.67 -3.37 15.23
CA HIS A 51 -10.43 -2.57 16.45
C HIS A 51 -8.94 -2.25 16.71
N ARG A 52 -8.02 -3.03 16.14
CA ARG A 52 -6.56 -2.84 16.24
C ARG A 52 -5.98 -1.92 15.18
N GLY A 53 -6.78 -1.53 14.18
CA GLY A 53 -6.32 -0.69 13.07
C GLY A 53 -5.99 0.75 13.45
N GLN A 54 -6.21 1.20 14.70
CA GLN A 54 -5.94 2.58 15.15
C GLN A 54 -6.54 3.68 14.22
N GLY A 55 -7.70 3.37 13.63
CA GLY A 55 -8.41 4.22 12.68
C GLY A 55 -7.91 4.12 11.23
N PHE A 56 -6.89 3.32 10.93
CA PHE A 56 -6.63 2.81 9.58
C PHE A 56 -7.63 1.68 9.27
N ASN A 57 -8.24 1.75 8.10
CA ASN A 57 -9.35 0.87 7.68
C ASN A 57 -9.12 0.23 6.31
N MET A 58 -7.93 0.41 5.72
CA MET A 58 -7.46 -0.35 4.56
C MET A 58 -5.94 -0.51 4.62
N GLY A 59 -5.44 -1.64 4.10
CA GLY A 59 -4.02 -1.91 3.97
C GLY A 59 -3.66 -2.42 2.56
N LEU A 60 -2.42 -2.20 2.17
CA LEU A 60 -1.79 -2.70 0.95
C LEU A 60 -0.42 -3.29 1.30
N VAL A 61 -0.10 -4.44 0.71
CA VAL A 61 1.19 -5.12 0.81
C VAL A 61 1.65 -5.44 -0.61
N ALA A 62 2.69 -4.77 -1.07
CA ALA A 62 3.41 -5.09 -2.30
C ALA A 62 4.71 -5.82 -1.94
N VAL A 63 5.03 -6.89 -2.66
CA VAL A 63 6.29 -7.64 -2.49
C VAL A 63 7.16 -7.38 -3.73
N LEU A 64 8.34 -6.83 -3.50
CA LEU A 64 9.32 -6.46 -4.53
C LEU A 64 10.53 -7.41 -4.44
N GLU A 65 11.23 -7.67 -5.55
CA GLU A 65 12.33 -8.64 -5.60
C GLU A 65 13.62 -8.14 -4.89
N LYS A 66 13.92 -6.85 -5.04
CA LYS A 66 15.10 -6.16 -4.47
C LYS A 66 14.79 -4.69 -4.18
N ALA A 67 15.68 -4.04 -3.43
CA ALA A 67 15.52 -2.64 -3.02
C ALA A 67 15.52 -1.63 -4.19
N ASP A 68 16.24 -1.91 -5.28
CA ASP A 68 16.28 -1.01 -6.45
C ASP A 68 14.92 -0.92 -7.17
N ASP A 69 14.13 -2.00 -7.12
CA ASP A 69 12.81 -2.05 -7.77
C ASP A 69 11.78 -1.18 -7.04
N ILE A 70 12.06 -0.71 -5.81
CA ILE A 70 11.21 0.27 -5.11
C ILE A 70 11.11 1.57 -5.95
N LYS A 71 12.22 2.01 -6.56
CA LYS A 71 12.23 3.22 -7.40
C LYS A 71 11.47 2.97 -8.71
N VAL A 72 11.74 1.85 -9.37
CA VAL A 72 11.06 1.44 -10.60
C VAL A 72 9.55 1.35 -10.37
N TYR A 73 9.13 0.74 -9.26
CA TYR A 73 7.73 0.66 -8.84
C TYR A 73 7.12 2.05 -8.59
N ALA A 74 7.79 2.90 -7.82
CA ALA A 74 7.28 4.23 -7.47
C ALA A 74 7.07 5.12 -8.70
N GLU A 75 7.98 5.06 -9.68
CA GLU A 75 7.98 5.87 -10.90
C GLU A 75 7.15 5.25 -12.04
N HIS A 76 6.68 3.99 -11.91
CA HIS A 76 5.96 3.30 -12.97
C HIS A 76 4.59 3.96 -13.25
N PRO A 77 4.20 4.19 -14.53
CA PRO A 77 2.92 4.83 -14.85
C PRO A 77 1.70 4.13 -14.25
N ALA A 78 1.68 2.78 -14.25
CA ALA A 78 0.60 2.01 -13.62
C ALA A 78 0.48 2.27 -12.09
N HIS A 79 1.60 2.49 -11.39
CA HIS A 79 1.58 2.87 -9.98
C HIS A 79 1.06 4.30 -9.79
N ILE A 80 1.49 5.24 -10.63
CA ILE A 80 1.00 6.63 -10.62
C ILE A 80 -0.52 6.69 -10.87
N GLU A 81 -1.04 5.89 -11.81
CA GLU A 81 -2.49 5.74 -12.05
C GLU A 81 -3.22 5.17 -10.83
N CYS A 82 -2.66 4.15 -10.17
CA CYS A 82 -3.22 3.55 -8.96
C CYS A 82 -3.27 4.55 -7.79
N VAL A 83 -2.21 5.36 -7.61
CA VAL A 83 -2.13 6.44 -6.61
C VAL A 83 -3.07 7.61 -6.93
N ALA A 84 -3.28 7.93 -8.22
CA ALA A 84 -4.29 8.89 -8.63
C ALA A 84 -5.70 8.42 -8.25
N GLY A 85 -6.02 7.13 -8.49
CA GLY A 85 -7.28 6.51 -8.06
C GLY A 85 -7.51 6.56 -6.54
N LEU A 86 -6.45 6.36 -5.74
CA LEU A 86 -6.51 6.47 -4.28
C LEU A 86 -7.01 7.84 -3.80
N SER A 87 -6.69 8.94 -4.50
CA SER A 87 -7.10 10.30 -4.09
C SER A 87 -8.63 10.48 -4.04
N SER A 88 -9.37 9.70 -4.84
CA SER A 88 -10.83 9.65 -4.81
C SER A 88 -11.38 9.00 -3.55
N ILE A 89 -10.66 8.02 -2.99
CA ILE A 89 -11.12 7.12 -1.91
C ILE A 89 -10.53 7.49 -0.54
N LEU A 90 -9.32 8.06 -0.52
CA LEU A 90 -8.51 8.36 0.66
C LEU A 90 -8.89 9.70 1.32
N ILE A 91 -9.03 9.75 2.65
CA ILE A 91 -9.07 11.02 3.38
C ILE A 91 -7.74 11.74 3.12
N LEU A 92 -7.77 12.85 2.38
CA LEU A 92 -6.60 13.67 2.12
C LEU A 92 -6.08 14.24 3.45
N ILE A 93 -5.08 13.56 4.02
CA ILE A 93 -4.38 14.06 5.20
C ILE A 93 -3.61 15.32 4.75
N PRO A 94 -3.84 16.50 5.35
CA PRO A 94 -3.20 17.73 4.90
C PRO A 94 -1.69 17.66 5.12
N ARG A 95 -0.90 18.33 4.25
CA ARG A 95 0.55 18.08 4.13
C ARG A 95 1.40 18.33 5.39
N ASN A 96 0.86 19.01 6.40
CA ASN A 96 1.51 19.30 7.67
C ASN A 96 0.93 18.52 8.87
N HIS A 97 0.07 17.51 8.67
CA HIS A 97 -0.39 16.67 9.77
C HIS A 97 0.73 15.70 10.22
N PRO A 98 0.82 15.30 11.50
CA PRO A 98 1.85 14.35 11.93
C PRO A 98 1.76 13.01 11.19
N ALA A 99 0.55 12.54 10.88
CA ALA A 99 0.32 11.34 10.07
C ALA A 99 0.55 11.54 8.54
N HIS A 100 0.96 12.75 8.11
CA HIS A 100 1.40 13.01 6.73
C HIS A 100 2.93 13.07 6.60
N ILE A 101 3.66 13.26 7.72
CA ILE A 101 5.13 13.18 7.72
C ILE A 101 5.60 11.78 7.25
N GLU A 102 4.77 10.75 7.41
CA GLU A 102 4.97 9.40 6.85
C GLU A 102 4.32 9.16 5.46
N CYS A 103 3.92 10.20 4.70
CA CYS A 103 3.09 10.01 3.49
C CYS A 103 3.54 10.77 2.22
N VAL A 104 3.95 12.05 2.29
CA VAL A 104 4.32 12.81 1.05
C VAL A 104 5.47 13.81 1.27
N ALA A 105 6.47 13.43 2.06
CA ALA A 105 7.72 14.18 2.23
C ALA A 105 8.96 13.36 1.76
N GLY A 106 8.77 12.57 0.70
CA GLY A 106 9.79 11.68 0.13
C GLY A 106 9.81 10.30 0.79
N LEU A 107 9.58 9.24 0.00
CA LEU A 107 9.87 7.84 0.35
C LEU A 107 9.34 7.34 1.72
N SER A 108 8.13 7.74 2.09
CA SER A 108 7.25 7.08 3.07
C SER A 108 5.81 7.30 2.63
N SER A 109 4.83 6.39 2.71
CA SER A 109 4.75 4.98 3.18
C SER A 109 5.29 4.61 4.57
N ILE A 110 4.54 3.77 5.30
CA ILE A 110 5.03 3.00 6.46
C ILE A 110 5.92 1.87 5.94
N LEU A 111 7.13 2.25 5.51
CA LEU A 111 8.15 1.36 4.98
C LEU A 111 8.76 0.55 6.14
N ILE A 112 7.98 -0.40 6.68
CA ILE A 112 8.54 -1.48 7.48
C ILE A 112 9.31 -2.38 6.51
N LEU A 113 10.55 -1.99 6.21
CA LEU A 113 11.57 -2.91 5.77
C LEU A 113 11.71 -3.92 6.90
N ILE A 114 10.95 -5.02 6.83
CA ILE A 114 11.21 -6.23 7.60
C ILE A 114 12.13 -7.09 6.74
N PRO A 115 13.47 -6.96 6.87
CA PRO A 115 14.33 -8.04 6.44
C PRO A 115 13.98 -9.24 7.33
N ILE A 116 13.38 -10.29 6.76
CA ILE A 116 13.17 -11.53 7.49
C ILE A 116 14.55 -12.15 7.71
N PRO A 117 15.02 -12.28 8.97
CA PRO A 117 16.30 -12.92 9.24
C PRO A 117 16.09 -14.44 9.27
N GLY A 118 16.67 -15.15 8.31
CA GLY A 118 16.70 -16.61 8.30
C GLY A 118 15.39 -17.26 7.89
N SER A 119 15.40 -17.91 6.72
CA SER A 119 14.41 -18.93 6.36
C SER A 119 14.75 -20.25 7.06
N ASP A 120 14.61 -20.29 8.39
CA ASP A 120 14.84 -21.48 9.24
C ASP A 120 13.88 -21.49 10.44
N LEU A 121 12.60 -21.79 10.20
CA LEU A 121 11.65 -22.21 11.23
C LEU A 121 10.73 -23.33 10.71
N PHE A 122 11.09 -24.55 11.07
CA PHE A 122 10.16 -25.48 11.70
C PHE A 122 9.94 -25.07 13.17
#